data_AF-A0A9W4RFP9-F1
#
_entry.id   AF-A0A9W4RFP9-F1
#
_cell.length_a   1.000
_cell.length_b   1.000
_cell.length_c   1.000
_cell.angle_alpha   90.00
_cell.angle_beta   90.00
_cell.angle_gamma   90.00
#
_symmetry.space_group_name_H-M   'P 1'
#
loop_
_entity.id
_entity.type
_entity.pdbx_description
1 polymer ?
#
loop_
_entity_poly.entity_id
_entity_poly.type
_entity_poly.pdbx_seq_one_letter_code
_entity_poly.pdbx_strand_id
1 'polypeptide(L)' 'MGQVIAFRRPQQSPAMPEPALGLLSAVDFALRDLAEIMPHIALDSAREQAEACRVMLARAFDAEVEAELGN' A
#
# COMPACT_ATOMS: atom_id res chain seq x y z
N MET A 1 -7.21 20.96 -47.56
CA MET A 1 -6.59 19.62 -47.54
C MET A 1 -5.96 19.42 -46.17
N GLY A 2 -6.68 18.87 -45.20
CA GLY A 2 -6.18 18.70 -43.82
C GLY A 2 -5.45 17.36 -43.67
N GLN A 3 -4.25 17.39 -43.09
CA GLN A 3 -3.49 16.18 -42.79
C GLN A 3 -3.81 15.72 -41.35
N VAL A 4 -4.18 14.45 -41.20
CA VAL A 4 -4.41 13.84 -39.89
C VAL A 4 -3.10 13.23 -39.40
N ILE A 5 -2.62 13.67 -38.24
CA ILE A 5 -1.46 13.08 -37.56
C ILE A 5 -1.99 12.06 -36.55
N ALA A 6 -1.69 10.78 -36.77
CA ALA A 6 -2.01 9.72 -35.83
C ALA A 6 -0.95 9.67 -34.71
N PHE A 7 -1.35 9.97 -33.48
CA PHE A 7 -0.50 9.76 -32.31
C PHE A 7 -0.27 8.26 -32.10
N ARG A 8 1.00 7.83 -32.11
CA ARG A 8 1.33 6.45 -31.74
C ARG A 8 1.07 6.27 -30.25
N ARG A 9 0.20 5.33 -29.90
CA ARG A 9 -0.04 4.91 -28.52
C ARG A 9 1.28 4.31 -27.98
N PRO A 10 1.71 4.66 -26.75
CA PRO A 10 2.88 4.04 -26.14
C PRO A 10 2.70 2.51 -26.16
N GLN A 11 3.72 1.78 -26.60
CA GLN A 11 3.74 0.33 -26.45
C GLN A 11 3.77 0.05 -24.96
N GLN A 12 2.72 -0.57 -24.43
CA GLN A 12 2.74 -1.08 -23.06
C GLN A 12 3.78 -2.19 -23.02
N SER A 13 4.91 -1.94 -22.35
CA SER A 13 5.84 -3.02 -22.01
C SER A 13 5.07 -4.08 -21.23
N PRO A 14 5.35 -5.37 -21.46
CA PRO A 14 4.76 -6.43 -20.65
C PRO A 14 5.05 -6.12 -19.19
N ALA A 15 4.00 -6.04 -18.38
CA ALA A 15 4.13 -5.88 -16.93
C ALA A 15 4.97 -7.07 -16.45
N MET A 16 6.18 -6.79 -15.98
CA MET A 16 6.93 -7.81 -15.26
C MET A 16 6.12 -8.17 -14.02
N PRO A 17 5.96 -9.47 -13.70
CA PRO A 17 5.35 -9.84 -12.44
C PRO A 17 6.19 -9.23 -11.33
N GLU A 18 5.61 -8.28 -10.60
CA GLU A 18 6.24 -7.78 -9.39
C GLU A 18 6.36 -8.95 -8.41
N PRO A 19 7.48 -9.07 -7.68
CA PRO A 19 7.59 -10.09 -6.65
C PRO A 19 6.44 -9.89 -5.67
N ALA A 20 5.56 -10.90 -5.58
CA ALA A 20 4.46 -10.87 -4.64
C ALA A 20 5.07 -10.82 -3.23
N LEU A 21 4.92 -9.68 -2.55
CA LEU A 21 5.30 -9.56 -1.16
C LEU A 21 4.49 -10.57 -0.34
N GLY A 22 5.16 -11.26 0.59
CA GLY A 22 4.46 -12.05 1.59
C GLY A 22 3.49 -11.16 2.37
N LEU A 23 2.33 -11.69 2.76
CA LEU A 23 1.27 -10.92 3.41
C LEU A 23 1.78 -10.20 4.67
N LEU A 24 2.57 -10.86 5.51
CA LEU A 24 3.18 -10.24 6.69
C LEU A 24 4.10 -9.07 6.32
N SER A 25 4.98 -9.25 5.33
CA SER A 25 5.85 -8.17 4.88
C SER A 25 5.03 -7.00 4.32
N ALA A 26 3.97 -7.26 3.56
CA ALA A 26 3.10 -6.22 3.03
C ALA A 26 2.41 -5.41 4.16
N VAL A 27 1.99 -6.07 5.24
CA VAL A 27 1.39 -5.39 6.40
C VAL A 27 2.44 -4.60 7.19
N ASP A 28 3.65 -5.11 7.38
CA ASP A 28 4.76 -4.37 8.01
C ASP A 28 5.10 -3.09 7.21
N PHE A 29 5.17 -3.18 5.88
CA PHE A 29 5.34 -1.99 5.03
C PHE A 29 4.19 -0.99 5.21
N ALA A 30 2.94 -1.46 5.15
CA ALA A 30 1.78 -0.58 5.32
C ALA A 30 1.75 0.14 6.67
N LEU A 31 2.18 -0.52 7.76
CA LEU A 31 2.27 0.09 9.08
C LEU A 31 3.31 1.21 9.15
N ARG A 32 4.47 1.03 8.49
CA ARG A 32 5.53 2.05 8.39
C ARG A 32 5.08 3.22 7.52
N ASP A 33 4.49 2.93 6.37
CA ASP A 33 3.98 3.94 5.46
C ASP A 33 2.90 4.78 6.13
N LEU A 34 1.96 4.15 6.85
CA LEU A 34 0.94 4.86 7.62
C LEU A 34 1.56 5.81 8.66
N ALA A 35 2.56 5.33 9.42
CA ALA A 35 3.26 6.16 10.40
C ALA A 35 3.99 7.35 9.75
N GLU A 36 4.54 7.16 8.55
CA GLU A 36 5.23 8.21 7.80
C GLU A 36 4.25 9.26 7.24
N ILE A 37 3.13 8.85 6.65
CA ILE A 37 2.20 9.79 5.99
C ILE A 37 1.30 10.52 6.98
N MET A 38 0.99 9.93 8.14
CA MET A 38 0.03 10.46 9.10
C MET A 38 0.28 11.92 9.53
N PRO A 39 1.53 12.35 9.83
CA PRO A 39 1.84 13.75 10.15
C PRO A 39 1.49 14.74 9.03
N HIS A 40 1.40 14.27 7.79
CA HIS A 40 1.11 15.06 6.60
C HIS A 40 -0.38 15.12 6.24
N ILE A 41 -1.24 14.41 6.98
CA ILE A 41 -2.69 14.43 6.76
C ILE A 41 -3.30 15.70 7.37
N ALA A 42 -3.69 16.64 6.52
CA ALA A 42 -4.26 17.92 6.94
C ALA A 42 -5.67 17.81 7.54
N LEU A 43 -6.46 16.81 7.11
CA LEU A 43 -7.84 16.64 7.58
C LEU A 43 -7.87 15.75 8.83
N ASP A 44 -8.37 16.28 9.94
CA ASP A 44 -8.37 15.57 11.23
C ASP A 44 -9.14 14.25 11.20
N SER A 45 -10.30 14.20 10.55
CA SER A 45 -11.07 12.96 10.41
C SER A 45 -10.33 11.89 9.60
N ALA A 46 -9.55 12.29 8.58
CA ALA A 46 -8.72 11.35 7.83
C ALA A 46 -7.54 10.85 8.68
N ARG A 47 -7.01 11.68 9.58
CA ARG A 47 -5.96 11.29 10.52
C ARG A 47 -6.45 10.30 11.57
N GLU A 48 -7.65 10.54 12.11
CA GLU A 48 -8.32 9.61 13.03
C GLU A 48 -8.58 8.26 12.37
N GLN A 49 -9.06 8.27 11.12
CA GLN A 49 -9.27 7.04 10.34
C GLN A 49 -7.95 6.32 10.06
N ALA A 50 -6.89 7.05 9.69
CA ALA A 50 -5.57 6.47 9.46
C ALA A 50 -5.00 5.82 10.73
N GLU A 51 -5.16 6.46 11.89
CA GLU A 51 -4.72 5.86 13.17
C GLU A 51 -5.54 4.62 13.53
N ALA A 52 -6.87 4.67 13.36
CA ALA A 52 -7.73 3.51 13.61
C ALA A 52 -7.34 2.32 12.71
N CYS A 53 -7.04 2.60 11.43
CA CYS A 53 -6.55 1.61 10.47
C CYS A 53 -5.20 1.02 10.93
N ARG A 54 -4.25 1.88 11.31
CA ARG A 54 -2.92 1.47 11.79
C ARG A 54 -3.01 0.57 13.01
N VAL A 55 -3.85 0.92 13.99
CA VAL A 55 -4.06 0.13 15.21
C VAL A 55 -4.68 -1.24 14.89
N MET A 56 -5.68 -1.28 14.01
CA MET A 56 -6.31 -2.53 13.60
C MET A 56 -5.29 -3.46 12.90
N LEU A 57 -4.49 -2.93 11.96
CA LEU A 57 -3.48 -3.69 11.24
C LEU A 57 -2.37 -4.19 12.17
N ALA A 58 -1.90 -3.37 13.10
CA ALA A 58 -0.86 -3.77 14.06
C ALA A 58 -1.32 -4.94 14.93
N ARG A 59 -2.56 -4.88 15.44
CA ARG A 59 -3.14 -5.98 16.23
C ARG A 59 -3.26 -7.27 15.45
N ALA A 60 -3.68 -7.19 14.18
CA ALA A 60 -3.79 -8.38 13.33
C ALA A 60 -2.40 -8.96 13.01
N PHE A 61 -1.42 -8.11 12.76
CA PHE A 61 -0.04 -8.51 12.51
C PHE A 61 0.59 -9.19 13.73
N ASP A 62 0.48 -8.58 14.91
CA ASP A 62 1.03 -9.13 16.16
C ASP A 62 0.40 -10.50 16.47
N ALA A 63 -0.92 -10.64 16.30
CA ALA A 63 -1.62 -11.89 16.52
C ALA A 63 -1.17 -13.01 15.57
N GLU A 64 -0.92 -12.69 14.29
CA GLU A 64 -0.43 -13.67 13.32
C GLU A 64 1.03 -14.06 13.63
N VAL A 65 1.88 -13.10 13.99
CA VAL A 65 3.26 -13.36 14.40
C VAL A 65 3.32 -14.26 15.64
N GLU A 66 2.47 -14.00 16.64
CA GLU A 66 2.35 -14.85 17.83
C GLU A 66 1.87 -16.27 17.47
N ALA A 67 0.92 -16.40 16.54
CA ALA A 67 0.42 -17.69 16.09
C ALA A 67 1.49 -18.50 15.33
N GLU A 68 2.31 -17.85 14.50
CA GLU A 68 3.43 -18.51 13.80
C GLU A 68 4.55 -18.94 14.75
N LEU A 69 4.82 -18.18 15.82
CA LEU A 69 5.88 -18.49 16.80
C LEU A 69 5.47 -19.52 17.86
N GLY A 70 4.17 -19.66 18.12
CA GLY A 70 3.61 -20.61 19.08
C GLY A 70 3.42 -22.03 18.53
N ASN A 71 3.74 -22.25 17.26
CA ASN A 71 3.60 -23.51 16.52
C ASN A 71 4.98 -24.14 16.25
#